data_AF-A0AAT9T6R6-F1
#
_entry.id   AF-A0AAT9T6R6-F1
#
_cell.length_a   1.000
_cell.length_b   1.000
_cell.length_c   1.000
_cell.angle_alpha   90.00
_cell.angle_beta   90.00
_cell.angle_gamma   90.00
#
_symmetry.space_group_name_H-M   'P 1'
#
loop_
_entity.id
_entity.type
_entity.pdbx_description
1 polymer ?
#
loop_
_entity_poly.entity_id
_entity_poly.type
_entity_poly.pdbx_seq_one_letter_code
_entity_poly.pdbx_strand_id
1 'polypeptide(L)' 'MNLYDTPMERARRNRERAEELGRAADRATDPEHRQRLREKALRLLREEPTAESRPS' A
#
# COMPACT_ATOMS: atom_id res chain seq x y z
N MET A 1 -6.22 -25.19 1.51
CA MET A 1 -6.78 -24.30 0.46
C MET A 1 -6.65 -22.87 0.96
N ASN A 2 -5.67 -22.09 0.48
CA ASN A 2 -5.46 -20.70 0.92
C ASN A 2 -6.54 -19.80 0.31
N LEU A 3 -7.58 -19.47 1.08
CA LEU A 3 -8.80 -18.79 0.58
C LEU A 3 -8.92 -17.31 0.97
N TYR A 4 -7.88 -16.67 1.52
CA TYR A 4 -7.99 -15.33 2.15
C TYR A 4 -7.06 -14.26 1.56
N ASP A 5 -6.66 -14.37 0.29
CA ASP A 5 -5.95 -13.28 -0.39
C ASP A 5 -6.72 -12.91 -1.66
N THR A 6 -8.03 -12.67 -1.47
CA THR A 6 -8.84 -12.16 -2.58
C THR A 6 -8.33 -10.78 -2.97
N PRO A 7 -8.35 -10.42 -4.27
CA PRO A 7 -7.92 -9.10 -4.71
C PRO A 7 -8.64 -7.97 -3.96
N MET A 8 -9.90 -8.14 -3.56
CA MET A 8 -10.60 -7.17 -2.70
C MET A 8 -9.98 -7.02 -1.31
N GLU A 9 -9.64 -8.11 -0.62
CA GLU A 9 -8.98 -8.02 0.70
C GLU A 9 -7.59 -7.41 0.61
N ARG A 10 -6.82 -7.75 -0.43
CA ARG A 10 -5.51 -7.13 -0.71
C ARG A 10 -5.65 -5.64 -0.95
N ALA A 11 -6.60 -5.23 -1.80
CA ALA A 11 -6.86 -3.83 -2.08
C ALA A 11 -7.28 -3.06 -0.83
N ARG A 12 -8.14 -3.65 0.01
CA ARG A 12 -8.55 -3.06 1.29
C ARG A 12 -7.36 -2.88 2.24
N ARG A 13 -6.51 -3.91 2.37
CA ARG A 13 -5.32 -3.86 3.24
C ARG A 13 -4.27 -2.87 2.74
N ASN A 14 -4.06 -2.80 1.42
CA ASN A 14 -3.17 -1.83 0.80
C ASN A 14 -3.67 -0.40 1.02
N ARG A 15 -4.98 -0.17 0.87
CA ARG A 15 -5.62 1.11 1.16
C ARG A 15 -5.46 1.51 2.62
N GLU A 16 -5.75 0.62 3.57
CA GLU A 16 -5.60 0.89 5.00
C GLU A 16 -4.15 1.26 5.37
N ARG A 17 -3.18 0.53 4.83
CA ARG A 17 -1.75 0.87 4.98
C ARG A 17 -1.37 2.20 4.34
N ALA A 18 -1.91 2.51 3.16
CA ALA A 18 -1.65 3.79 2.51
C ALA A 18 -2.20 4.97 3.34
N GLU A 19 -3.38 4.81 3.94
CA GLU A 19 -3.95 5.81 4.84
C GLU A 19 -3.11 5.98 6.12
N GLU A 20 -2.61 4.89 6.69
CA GLU A 20 -1.71 4.94 7.85
C GLU A 20 -0.40 5.67 7.52
N LEU A 21 0.22 5.34 6.37
CA LEU A 21 1.43 6.01 5.89
C LEU A 21 1.18 7.49 5.61
N GLY A 22 0.01 7.87 5.09
CA GLY A 22 -0.39 9.26 4.93
C GLY A 22 -0.43 10.00 6.27
N ARG A 23 -1.10 9.43 7.28
CA ARG A 23 -1.15 9.99 8.63
C ARG A 23 0.20 10.04 9.33
N ALA A 24 1.08 9.09 9.03
CA ALA A 24 2.46 9.11 9.52
C ALA A 24 3.26 10.22 8.83
N ALA A 25 3.05 10.43 7.53
CA ALA A 25 3.69 11.49 6.76
C ALA A 25 3.28 12.88 7.26
N ASP A 26 2.01 13.09 7.61
CA ASP A 26 1.53 14.34 8.20
C ASP A 26 2.14 14.63 9.59
N ARG A 27 2.47 13.57 10.35
CA ARG A 27 3.14 13.68 11.66
C ARG A 27 4.66 13.74 11.57
N ALA A 28 5.23 13.40 10.41
CA ALA A 28 6.67 13.41 10.19
C ALA A 28 7.19 14.84 10.08
N THR A 29 8.03 15.23 11.04
CA THR A 29 8.72 16.52 11.05
C THR A 29 9.81 16.60 9.98
N ASP A 30 10.45 15.47 9.69
CA ASP A 30 11.48 15.37 8.66
C ASP A 30 10.86 15.39 7.24
N PRO A 31 11.30 16.31 6.35
CA PRO A 31 10.75 16.44 5.02
C PRO A 31 11.07 15.24 4.11
N GLU A 32 12.25 14.61 4.25
CA GLU A 32 12.60 13.41 3.49
C GLU A 32 11.73 12.22 3.92
N HIS A 33 11.55 12.04 5.23
CA HIS A 33 10.75 10.97 5.80
C HIS A 33 9.28 11.10 5.38
N ARG A 34 8.73 12.32 5.44
CA ARG A 34 7.38 12.63 4.95
C ARG A 34 7.21 12.29 3.46
N GLN A 35 8.19 12.63 2.62
CA GLN A 35 8.17 12.26 1.21
C GLN A 35 8.19 10.75 1.01
N ARG A 36 9.11 10.03 1.67
CA ARG A 36 9.19 8.57 1.59
C ARG A 36 7.90 7.88 2.03
N LEU A 37 7.24 8.38 3.08
CA LEU A 37 5.96 7.84 3.56
C LEU A 37 4.84 8.07 2.54
N ARG A 38 4.74 9.28 1.95
CA ARG A 38 3.80 9.57 0.87
C ARG A 38 4.04 8.72 -0.37
N GLU A 39 5.28 8.56 -0.80
CA GLU A 39 5.63 7.70 -1.93
C GLU A 39 5.26 6.24 -1.68
N LYS A 40 5.51 5.73 -0.46
CA LYS A 40 5.08 4.37 -0.08
C LYS A 40 3.55 4.23 -0.10
N ALA A 41 2.82 5.22 0.40
CA ALA A 41 1.35 5.22 0.36
C ALA A 41 0.85 5.14 -1.09
N LEU A 42 1.42 5.96 -1.98
CA LEU A 42 1.08 5.98 -3.40
C LEU A 42 1.41 4.65 -4.09
N ARG A 43 2.56 4.03 -3.77
CA ARG A 43 2.91 2.71 -4.31
C ARG A 43 1.91 1.65 -3.90
N LEU A 44 1.47 1.61 -2.65
CA LEU A 44 0.48 0.65 -2.18
C LEU A 44 -0.89 0.82 -2.85
N LEU A 45 -1.28 2.06 -3.17
CA LEU A 45 -2.51 2.33 -3.92
C LEU A 45 -2.39 1.96 -5.41
N ARG A 46 -1.17 2.03 -5.97
CA ARG A 46 -0.87 1.71 -7.37
C ARG A 46 -0.59 0.24 -7.61
N GLU A 47 -0.09 -0.47 -6.61
CA GLU A 47 -0.10 -1.93 -6.55
C GLU A 47 -1.56 -2.38 -6.38
N GLU A 48 -2.34 -2.23 -7.45
CA GLU A 48 -3.51 -3.05 -7.64
C GLU A 48 -3.06 -4.51 -7.54
N PRO A 49 -3.88 -5.40 -6.98
CA PRO A 49 -3.63 -6.82 -7.08
C PRO A 49 -3.85 -7.24 -8.54
N THR A 50 -2.93 -6.90 -9.43
CA THR A 50 -2.78 -7.59 -10.70
C THR A 50 -2.43 -9.03 -10.34
N ALA A 51 -3.48 -9.83 -10.25
CA ALA A 51 -3.45 -11.25 -10.11
C ALA A 51 -2.92 -11.87 -11.41
N GLU A 52 -1.68 -11.58 -11.80
CA GLU A 52 -0.98 -12.39 -12.79
C GLU A 52 0.53 -12.14 -12.70
N SER A 53 1.19 -12.90 -11.84
CA SER A 53 2.56 -13.31 -12.10
C SER A 53 2.56 -14.83 -11.99
N ARG A 54 1.95 -15.48 -12.98
CA ARG A 54 2.30 -16.85 -13.33
C ARG A 54 3.61 -16.77 -14.10
N PRO A 55 4.72 -17.33 -13.58
CA PRO A 55 5.85 -17.62 -14.44
C PRO A 55 5.42 -18.77 -15.37
N SER A 56 5.44 -18.52 -16.68
CA SER A 56 5.44 -19.59 -17.70
C SER A 56 6.80 -20.25 -17.76
#